data_AF-A0A453IV54-F1
#
_entry.id   AF-A0A453IV54-F1
#
_cell.length_a   1.000
_cell.length_b   1.000
_cell.length_c   1.000
_cell.angle_alpha   90.00
_cell.angle_beta   90.00
_cell.angle_gamma   90.00
#
_symmetry.space_group_name_H-M   'P 1'
#
loop_
_entity.id
_entity.type
_entity.pdbx_description
1 polymer ?
#
loop_
_entity_poly.entity_id
_entity_poly.type
_entity_poly.pdbx_seq_one_letter_code
_entity_poly.pdbx_strand_id
1 'polypeptide(L)'
;NSFVKNTIATKRNEAGTPRRSYWTVRREVAETEADAQVDVNAAPADLLVVNPNKRTRMGNEVGYRVVPGGATAASVLDDDDYPQRRASYCKKQVRVTPYSKAEKWAPGLYADQSTGDDGLAAWSERDRGIRNEDIVLWYTVGIHHIPYQDDFPVMPTVSGGFELRPANFFERNPLLTTRPPGLDQPPLVNCSCTGDSR
;
A
#
# COMPACT_ATOMS: atom_id res chain seq x y z
N ASN A 1 -14.28 -6.12 -5.56
CA ASN A 1 -13.60 -5.47 -4.41
C ASN A 1 -13.78 -3.96 -4.52
N SER A 2 -13.57 -3.22 -3.43
CA SER A 2 -13.58 -1.76 -3.42
C SER A 2 -12.39 -1.25 -2.62
N PHE A 3 -11.85 -0.10 -3.03
CA PHE A 3 -10.85 0.61 -2.26
C PHE A 3 -11.51 1.61 -1.30
N VAL A 4 -11.06 1.62 -0.05
CA VAL A 4 -11.64 2.46 1.01
C VAL A 4 -10.55 3.19 1.76
N LYS A 5 -10.75 4.51 1.90
CA LYS A 5 -9.94 5.40 2.72
C LYS A 5 -10.72 5.70 4.00
N ASN A 6 -10.19 5.26 5.13
CA ASN A 6 -10.70 5.61 6.44
C ASN A 6 -9.87 6.77 6.99
N THR A 7 -10.32 8.00 6.78
CA THR A 7 -9.60 9.21 7.20
C THR A 7 -9.90 9.55 8.66
N ILE A 8 -8.88 9.95 9.41
CA ILE A 8 -9.04 10.33 10.82
C ILE A 8 -9.40 11.82 10.90
N ALA A 9 -10.56 12.11 11.49
CA ALA A 9 -11.06 13.48 11.64
C ALA A 9 -11.22 13.86 13.12
N THR A 10 -10.61 14.98 13.51
CA THR A 10 -10.81 15.57 14.84
C THR A 10 -12.18 16.23 14.91
N LYS A 11 -12.98 15.85 15.91
CA LYS A 11 -14.26 16.49 16.24
C LYS A 11 -14.16 17.24 17.56
N ARG A 12 -14.71 18.46 17.58
CA ARG A 12 -14.91 19.21 18.82
C ARG A 12 -15.97 18.50 19.65
N ASN A 13 -15.77 18.48 20.96
CA ASN A 13 -16.76 17.94 21.87
C ASN A 13 -17.78 19.02 22.25
N GLU A 14 -19.05 18.73 21.96
CA GLU A 14 -20.19 19.59 22.27
C GLU A 14 -21.09 18.98 23.36
N ALA A 15 -20.81 17.75 23.79
CA ALA A 15 -21.66 16.97 24.70
C ALA A 15 -21.48 17.31 26.19
N GLY A 16 -20.96 18.50 26.51
CA GLY A 16 -20.82 18.97 27.90
C GLY A 16 -19.87 18.16 28.79
N THR A 17 -19.01 17.30 28.23
CA THR A 17 -18.02 16.53 29.02
C THR A 17 -16.70 17.31 29.16
N PRO A 18 -15.86 17.03 30.17
CA PRO A 18 -14.59 17.74 30.38
C PRO A 18 -13.62 17.66 29.20
N ARG A 19 -13.73 16.64 28.35
CA ARG A 19 -12.92 16.50 27.13
C ARG A 19 -13.28 17.60 26.14
N ARG A 20 -12.30 18.26 25.55
CA ARG A 20 -12.54 19.32 24.55
C ARG A 20 -12.71 18.78 23.12
N SER A 21 -12.19 17.60 22.83
CA SER A 21 -12.25 16.97 21.52
C SER A 21 -12.10 15.45 21.60
N TYR A 22 -12.36 14.80 20.48
CA TYR A 22 -12.07 13.39 20.20
C TYR A 22 -11.82 13.24 18.69
N TRP A 23 -11.31 12.09 18.25
CA TRP A 23 -11.21 11.78 16.83
C TRP A 23 -12.26 10.74 16.45
N THR A 24 -12.66 10.76 15.19
CA THR A 24 -13.55 9.78 14.59
C THR A 24 -13.02 9.39 13.21
N VAL A 25 -13.59 8.34 12.62
CA VAL A 25 -13.22 7.88 11.29
C VAL A 25 -14.29 8.31 10.29
N ARG A 26 -13.87 8.98 9.22
CA ARG A 26 -14.70 9.21 8.04
C ARG A 26 -14.35 8.14 7.01
N ARG A 27 -15.34 7.31 6.67
CA ARG A 27 -15.21 6.26 5.67
C ARG A 27 -15.51 6.81 4.29
N GLU A 28 -14.57 6.69 3.36
CA GLU A 28 -14.70 7.11 1.96
C GLU A 28 -14.41 5.93 1.05
N VAL A 29 -15.41 5.51 0.27
CA VAL A 29 -15.22 4.51 -0.78
C VAL A 29 -14.79 5.27 -2.04
N ALA A 30 -13.68 4.86 -2.64
CA ALA A 30 -13.24 5.45 -3.91
C ALA A 30 -14.14 4.93 -5.04
N GLU A 31 -14.72 5.84 -5.82
CA GLU A 31 -15.63 5.48 -6.91
C GLU A 31 -14.86 5.27 -8.21
N THR A 32 -13.83 6.10 -8.46
CA THR A 32 -13.01 6.08 -9.67
C THR A 32 -11.50 6.02 -9.38
N GLU A 33 -10.68 5.86 -10.42
CA GLU A 33 -9.22 5.86 -10.31
C GLU A 33 -8.66 7.16 -9.70
N ALA A 34 -9.25 8.32 -10.02
CA ALA A 34 -8.84 9.61 -9.45
C ALA A 34 -9.03 9.66 -7.93
N ASP A 35 -10.14 9.12 -7.41
CA ASP A 35 -10.41 9.05 -5.97
C ASP A 35 -9.40 8.17 -5.21
N ALA A 36 -8.79 7.21 -5.89
CA ALA A 36 -7.90 6.22 -5.30
C ALA A 36 -6.40 6.56 -5.39
N GLN A 37 -6.06 7.79 -5.78
CA GLN A 37 -4.70 8.31 -5.68
C GLN A 37 -4.44 8.81 -4.26
N VAL A 38 -3.43 8.26 -3.58
CA VAL A 38 -3.14 8.61 -2.18
C VAL A 38 -1.68 9.01 -2.00
N ASP A 39 -1.49 10.11 -1.29
CA ASP A 39 -0.24 10.44 -0.63
C ASP A 39 -0.27 9.93 0.82
N VAL A 40 0.54 8.92 1.09
CA VAL A 40 0.59 8.23 2.39
C VAL A 40 1.09 9.16 3.51
N ASN A 41 1.88 10.18 3.18
CA ASN A 41 2.45 11.10 4.16
C ASN A 41 1.57 12.34 4.41
N ALA A 42 0.42 12.45 3.72
CA ALA A 42 -0.51 13.57 3.89
C ALA A 42 -1.39 13.39 5.14
N ALA A 43 -2.73 13.42 4.97
CA ALA A 43 -3.64 13.24 6.09
C ALA A 43 -3.64 11.78 6.59
N PRO A 44 -3.67 11.53 7.93
CA PRO A 44 -3.73 10.18 8.47
C PRO A 44 -4.96 9.43 7.95
N ALA A 45 -4.72 8.35 7.20
CA ALA A 45 -5.75 7.48 6.66
C ALA A 45 -5.34 6.01 6.74
N ASP A 46 -6.29 5.16 7.10
CA ASP A 46 -6.15 3.71 6.93
C ASP A 46 -6.64 3.34 5.52
N LEU A 47 -5.81 2.60 4.77
CA LEU A 47 -6.05 2.28 3.36
C LEU A 47 -6.44 0.81 3.25
N LEU A 48 -7.65 0.53 2.76
CA LEU A 48 -8.22 -0.81 2.76
C LEU A 48 -8.67 -1.23 1.37
N VAL A 49 -8.44 -2.51 1.05
CA VAL A 49 -9.12 -3.21 -0.03
C VAL A 49 -10.13 -4.16 0.62
N VAL A 50 -11.41 -3.93 0.36
CA VAL A 50 -12.52 -4.68 0.98
C VAL A 50 -13.37 -5.38 -0.07
N ASN A 51 -14.03 -6.46 0.34
CA ASN A 51 -15.11 -7.07 -0.44
C ASN A 51 -16.46 -6.64 0.15
N PRO A 52 -17.20 -5.71 -0.50
CA PRO A 52 -18.47 -5.22 0.04
C PRO A 52 -19.58 -6.30 0.06
N ASN A 53 -19.41 -7.37 -0.71
CA ASN A 53 -20.39 -8.46 -0.83
C ASN A 53 -20.21 -9.54 0.26
N LYS A 54 -19.16 -9.46 1.08
CA LYS A 54 -18.89 -10.42 2.15
C LYS A 54 -18.66 -9.70 3.47
N ARG A 55 -19.44 -10.10 4.48
CA ARG A 55 -19.42 -9.49 5.81
C ARG A 55 -19.22 -10.55 6.89
N THR A 56 -18.58 -10.15 7.98
CA THR A 56 -18.52 -10.95 9.20
C THR A 56 -19.89 -11.01 9.87
N ARG A 57 -20.04 -11.86 10.90
CA ARG A 57 -21.28 -11.93 11.69
C ARG A 57 -21.65 -10.60 12.36
N MET A 58 -20.66 -9.75 12.65
CA MET A 58 -20.87 -8.40 13.21
C MET A 58 -21.25 -7.35 12.14
N GLY A 59 -21.34 -7.75 10.86
CA GLY A 59 -21.72 -6.87 9.75
C GLY A 59 -20.58 -6.06 9.13
N ASN A 60 -19.33 -6.30 9.54
CA ASN A 60 -18.16 -5.62 8.99
C ASN A 60 -17.75 -6.24 7.65
N GLU A 61 -17.40 -5.40 6.66
CA GLU A 61 -16.86 -5.86 5.38
C GLU A 61 -15.49 -6.51 5.57
N VAL A 62 -15.28 -7.66 4.95
CA VAL A 62 -14.00 -8.37 5.00
C VAL A 62 -12.99 -7.68 4.08
N GLY A 63 -11.74 -7.57 4.52
CA GLY A 63 -10.71 -6.98 3.69
C GLY A 63 -9.30 -7.10 4.25
N TYR A 64 -8.37 -6.42 3.58
CA TYR A 64 -7.00 -6.24 4.01
C TYR A 64 -6.69 -4.74 4.00
N ARG A 65 -5.84 -4.31 4.93
CA ARG A 65 -5.31 -2.96 4.98
C ARG A 65 -3.83 -2.94 4.61
N VAL A 66 -3.42 -1.85 3.98
CA VAL A 66 -2.01 -1.56 3.71
C VAL A 66 -1.44 -0.81 4.90
N VAL A 67 -0.43 -1.38 5.55
CA VAL A 67 0.30 -0.74 6.65
C VAL A 67 1.69 -0.35 6.11
N PRO A 68 1.95 0.96 5.90
CA PRO A 68 3.27 1.43 5.49
C PRO A 68 4.33 1.04 6.52
N GLY A 69 5.47 0.52 6.06
CA GLY A 69 6.58 0.02 6.88
C GLY A 69 7.89 0.74 6.56
N GLY A 70 7.87 2.08 6.61
CA GLY A 70 8.98 2.92 6.15
C GLY A 70 9.06 3.04 4.63
N ALA A 71 10.04 3.80 4.14
CA ALA A 71 10.27 4.03 2.70
C ALA A 71 9.02 4.48 1.91
N THR A 72 8.35 5.52 2.40
CA THR A 72 7.16 6.13 1.79
C THR A 72 7.50 7.36 0.92
N ALA A 73 8.73 7.46 0.41
CA ALA A 73 9.14 8.59 -0.40
C ALA A 73 8.33 8.65 -1.71
N ALA A 74 7.86 9.84 -2.06
CA ALA A 74 7.31 10.15 -3.37
C ALA A 74 8.33 10.97 -4.15
N SER A 75 8.25 10.99 -5.49
CA SER A 75 9.16 11.81 -6.27
C SER A 75 9.03 13.30 -5.94
N VAL A 76 10.19 13.97 -5.81
CA VAL A 76 10.32 15.40 -5.53
C VAL A 76 10.62 16.23 -6.78
N LEU A 77 10.75 15.58 -7.95
CA LEU A 77 10.98 16.28 -9.22
C LEU A 77 9.74 17.05 -9.65
N ASP A 78 9.95 18.14 -10.39
CA ASP A 78 8.88 18.93 -11.01
C ASP A 78 8.11 18.09 -12.04
N ASP A 79 6.80 18.35 -12.15
CA ASP A 79 5.89 17.50 -12.95
C ASP A 79 6.17 17.55 -14.46
N ASP A 80 6.78 18.63 -14.95
CA ASP A 80 7.15 18.81 -16.36
C ASP A 80 8.55 18.28 -16.71
N ASP A 81 9.35 17.88 -15.71
CA ASP A 81 10.69 17.31 -15.94
C ASP A 81 10.61 15.95 -16.65
N TYR A 82 11.52 15.70 -17.61
CA TYR A 82 11.47 14.51 -18.46
C TYR A 82 11.51 13.18 -17.69
N PRO A 83 12.39 13.00 -16.68
CA PRO A 83 12.39 11.80 -15.86
C PRO A 83 11.09 11.65 -15.07
N GLN A 84 10.52 12.77 -14.59
CA GLN A 84 9.27 12.76 -13.84
C GLN A 84 8.07 12.38 -14.71
N ARG A 85 8.01 12.85 -15.96
CA ARG A 85 6.98 12.43 -16.92
C ARG A 85 7.04 10.92 -17.19
N ARG A 86 8.24 10.38 -17.37
CA ARG A 86 8.48 8.94 -17.59
C ARG A 86 8.18 8.08 -16.37
N ALA A 87 8.45 8.59 -15.18
CA ALA A 87 8.26 7.90 -13.89
C ALA A 87 7.13 8.54 -13.04
N SER A 88 6.09 9.04 -13.70
CA SER A 88 4.98 9.77 -13.07
C SER A 88 4.19 8.94 -12.06
N TYR A 89 4.27 7.61 -12.18
CA TYR A 89 3.74 6.67 -11.19
C TYR A 89 4.39 6.79 -9.80
N CYS A 90 5.61 7.36 -9.69
CA CYS A 90 6.31 7.59 -8.43
C CYS A 90 5.82 8.84 -7.65
N LYS A 91 4.95 9.68 -8.24
CA LYS A 91 4.45 10.91 -7.57
C LYS A 91 3.41 10.63 -6.49
N LYS A 92 2.76 9.47 -6.55
CA LYS A 92 1.76 9.00 -5.58
C LYS A 92 2.14 7.61 -5.12
N GLN A 93 2.11 7.37 -3.82
CA GLN A 93 2.52 6.10 -3.24
C GLN A 93 1.46 5.01 -3.44
N VAL A 94 0.18 5.38 -3.53
CA VAL A 94 -0.90 4.43 -3.85
C VAL A 94 -1.70 4.92 -5.04
N ARG A 95 -1.97 3.98 -5.96
CA ARG A 95 -2.97 4.11 -7.03
C ARG A 95 -3.78 2.83 -7.09
N VAL A 96 -5.04 2.92 -7.50
CA VAL A 96 -5.90 1.76 -7.74
C VAL A 96 -6.52 1.89 -9.11
N THR A 97 -6.46 0.82 -9.90
CA THR A 97 -7.01 0.74 -11.24
C THR A 97 -7.95 -0.45 -11.35
N PRO A 98 -8.94 -0.45 -12.26
CA PRO A 98 -9.60 -1.68 -12.65
C PRO A 98 -8.59 -2.68 -13.20
N TYR A 99 -8.86 -3.97 -13.05
CA TYR A 99 -8.02 -5.01 -13.62
C TYR A 99 -8.06 -4.93 -15.15
N SER A 100 -6.87 -4.93 -15.77
CA SER A 100 -6.69 -5.09 -17.21
C SER A 100 -5.49 -5.99 -17.46
N LYS A 101 -5.69 -7.01 -18.30
CA LYS A 101 -4.63 -7.99 -18.62
C LYS A 101 -3.42 -7.35 -19.31
N ALA A 102 -3.60 -6.23 -20.01
CA ALA A 102 -2.53 -5.52 -20.71
C ALA A 102 -1.74 -4.55 -19.80
N GLU A 103 -2.36 -4.06 -18.73
CA GLU A 103 -1.79 -3.05 -17.82
C GLU A 103 -0.91 -3.72 -16.75
N LYS A 104 0.34 -4.02 -17.12
CA LYS A 104 1.26 -4.81 -16.29
C LYS A 104 2.43 -4.03 -15.70
N TRP A 105 2.97 -3.10 -16.47
CA TRP A 105 4.24 -2.45 -16.16
C TRP A 105 3.99 -0.98 -15.85
N ALA A 106 4.22 -0.55 -14.61
CA ALA A 106 4.01 0.85 -14.22
C ALA A 106 4.71 1.91 -15.11
N PRO A 107 5.94 1.71 -15.63
CA PRO A 107 6.56 2.63 -16.59
C PRO A 107 6.10 2.46 -18.05
N GLY A 108 5.23 1.48 -18.32
CA GLY A 108 4.83 1.05 -19.66
C GLY A 108 5.63 -0.12 -20.20
N LEU A 109 5.22 -0.64 -21.37
CA LEU A 109 5.82 -1.85 -21.96
C LEU A 109 7.29 -1.66 -22.35
N TYR A 110 7.63 -0.49 -22.89
CA TYR A 110 8.99 -0.12 -23.29
C TYR A 110 9.43 1.11 -22.50
N ALA A 111 10.28 0.90 -21.49
CA ALA A 111 10.73 1.98 -20.60
C ALA A 111 11.95 2.75 -21.16
N ASP A 112 12.79 2.10 -21.96
CA ASP A 112 13.96 2.75 -22.55
C ASP A 112 13.54 3.85 -23.53
N GLN A 113 14.15 5.03 -23.39
CA GLN A 113 13.82 6.25 -24.15
C GLN A 113 12.31 6.59 -24.23
N SER A 114 11.51 6.14 -23.26
CA SER A 114 10.07 6.37 -23.25
C SER A 114 9.71 7.85 -23.13
N THR A 115 8.53 8.22 -23.62
CA THR A 115 7.95 9.57 -23.45
C THR A 115 7.06 9.68 -22.20
N GLY A 116 6.68 8.54 -21.60
CA GLY A 116 5.82 8.45 -20.42
C GLY A 116 4.33 8.20 -20.70
N ASP A 117 3.96 8.03 -21.98
CA ASP A 117 2.55 8.03 -22.41
C ASP A 117 1.82 6.68 -22.24
N ASP A 118 2.52 5.60 -21.85
CA ASP A 118 1.98 4.24 -21.70
C ASP A 118 2.18 3.67 -20.28
N GLY A 119 2.28 4.54 -19.27
CA GLY A 119 2.48 4.13 -17.88
C GLY A 119 1.20 4.09 -17.04
N LEU A 120 1.35 3.64 -15.79
CA LEU A 120 0.28 3.63 -14.79
C LEU A 120 -0.39 5.00 -14.63
N ALA A 121 0.37 6.09 -14.72
CA ALA A 121 -0.21 7.43 -14.67
C ALA A 121 -1.16 7.70 -15.84
N ALA A 122 -0.73 7.43 -17.07
CA ALA A 122 -1.54 7.59 -18.28
C ALA A 122 -2.78 6.68 -18.28
N TRP A 123 -2.68 5.47 -17.71
CA TRP A 123 -3.84 4.59 -17.56
C TRP A 123 -4.85 5.13 -16.54
N SER A 124 -4.38 5.68 -15.42
CA SER A 124 -5.23 6.26 -14.38
C SER A 124 -5.97 7.53 -14.82
N GLU A 125 -5.49 8.23 -15.85
CA GLU A 125 -6.16 9.41 -16.42
C GLU A 125 -7.48 9.06 -17.13
N ARG A 126 -7.73 7.77 -17.40
CA ARG A 126 -9.00 7.29 -17.96
C ARG A 126 -10.16 7.33 -16.95
N ASP A 127 -9.84 7.53 -15.68
CA ASP A 127 -10.77 7.72 -14.56
C ASP A 127 -11.90 6.70 -14.50
N ARG A 128 -11.54 5.42 -14.68
CA ARG A 128 -12.52 4.32 -14.75
C ARG A 128 -13.13 4.04 -13.38
N GLY A 129 -14.35 3.50 -13.36
CA GLY A 129 -15.00 3.07 -12.13
C GLY A 129 -14.28 1.88 -11.48
N ILE A 130 -14.07 1.94 -10.16
CA ILE A 130 -13.35 0.91 -9.37
C ILE A 130 -14.18 0.34 -8.20
N ARG A 131 -15.40 0.85 -7.98
CA ARG A 131 -16.25 0.39 -6.88
C ARG A 131 -16.89 -0.96 -7.20
N ASN A 132 -16.65 -1.93 -6.30
CA ASN A 132 -17.20 -3.29 -6.38
C ASN A 132 -16.77 -4.07 -7.64
N GLU A 133 -15.58 -3.78 -8.16
CA GLU A 133 -15.04 -4.37 -9.39
C GLU A 133 -13.80 -5.24 -9.11
N ASP A 134 -13.29 -5.91 -10.13
CA ASP A 134 -11.94 -6.46 -10.09
C ASP A 134 -10.92 -5.31 -10.21
N ILE A 135 -10.08 -5.14 -9.20
CA ILE A 135 -9.19 -3.98 -9.04
C ILE A 135 -7.78 -4.41 -8.69
N VAL A 136 -6.81 -3.59 -9.09
CA VAL A 136 -5.39 -3.74 -8.81
C VAL A 136 -4.91 -2.54 -8.00
N LEU A 137 -4.29 -2.81 -6.85
CA LEU A 137 -3.62 -1.79 -6.04
C LEU A 137 -2.13 -1.76 -6.40
N TRP A 138 -1.65 -0.58 -6.74
CA TRP A 138 -0.25 -0.29 -7.02
C TRP A 138 0.34 0.48 -5.84
N TYR A 139 1.40 -0.04 -5.23
CA TYR A 139 2.07 0.57 -4.09
C TYR A 139 3.54 0.89 -4.44
N THR A 140 3.92 2.16 -4.37
CA THR A 140 5.29 2.63 -4.59
C THR A 140 6.03 2.70 -3.27
N VAL A 141 7.16 1.98 -3.19
CA VAL A 141 8.12 2.05 -2.08
C VAL A 141 9.34 2.84 -2.57
N GLY A 142 9.83 3.78 -1.78
CA GLY A 142 10.97 4.61 -2.15
C GLY A 142 11.64 5.29 -0.97
N ILE A 143 12.90 5.70 -1.16
CA ILE A 143 13.68 6.47 -0.19
C ILE A 143 14.30 7.70 -0.85
N HIS A 144 14.48 8.77 -0.08
CA HIS A 144 15.37 9.86 -0.43
C HIS A 144 16.74 9.57 0.20
N HIS A 145 17.71 9.14 -0.60
CA HIS A 145 19.05 8.84 -0.09
C HIS A 145 19.88 10.12 -0.02
N ILE A 146 20.06 10.64 1.20
CA ILE A 146 21.08 11.65 1.52
C ILE A 146 22.30 10.85 2.00
N PRO A 147 23.42 10.84 1.26
CA PRO A 147 24.58 10.03 1.65
C PRO A 147 25.21 10.51 2.96
N TYR A 148 25.63 9.57 3.80
CA TYR A 148 26.38 9.83 5.05
C TYR A 148 27.78 9.21 5.01
N GLN A 149 28.65 9.60 5.94
CA GLN A 149 30.02 9.08 6.00
C GLN A 149 30.06 7.56 6.20
N ASP A 150 29.12 7.02 6.98
CA ASP A 150 28.96 5.58 7.21
C ASP A 150 28.57 4.78 5.96
N ASP A 151 28.11 5.44 4.90
CA ASP A 151 27.77 4.77 3.62
C ASP A 151 29.02 4.39 2.82
N PHE A 152 30.20 4.90 3.20
CA PHE A 152 31.47 4.69 2.52
C PHE A 152 32.44 3.85 3.36
N PRO A 153 33.18 2.89 2.77
CA PRO A 153 33.23 2.51 1.36
C PRO A 153 32.12 1.54 0.93
N VAL A 154 31.35 1.02 1.89
CA VAL A 154 30.27 0.06 1.65
C VAL A 154 29.08 0.46 2.51
N MET A 155 27.94 0.72 1.86
CA MET A 155 26.72 1.16 2.53
C MET A 155 26.10 0.03 3.37
N PRO A 156 25.84 0.24 4.67
CA PRO A 156 25.03 -0.68 5.47
C PRO A 156 23.61 -0.82 4.90
N THR A 157 22.96 -1.95 5.19
CA THR A 157 21.60 -2.19 4.69
C THR A 157 20.61 -1.21 5.30
N VAL A 158 19.88 -0.50 4.43
CA VAL A 158 18.68 0.26 4.78
C VAL A 158 17.46 -0.56 4.36
N SER A 159 16.48 -0.69 5.25
CA SER A 159 15.26 -1.47 5.01
C SER A 159 14.01 -0.58 5.01
N GLY A 160 13.04 -0.99 4.19
CA GLY A 160 11.72 -0.37 4.10
C GLY A 160 10.77 -1.32 3.37
N GLY A 161 9.48 -1.10 3.54
CA GLY A 161 8.47 -1.95 2.93
C GLY A 161 7.07 -1.62 3.40
N PHE A 162 6.19 -2.60 3.37
CA PHE A 162 4.82 -2.48 3.84
C PHE A 162 4.30 -3.86 4.27
N GLU A 163 3.22 -3.86 5.04
CA GLU A 163 2.52 -5.07 5.45
C GLU A 163 1.08 -5.04 4.93
N LEU A 164 0.62 -6.15 4.37
CA LEU A 164 -0.80 -6.39 4.12
C LEU A 164 -1.40 -7.11 5.32
N ARG A 165 -2.14 -6.36 6.13
CA ARG A 165 -2.73 -6.90 7.37
C ARG A 165 -4.22 -7.21 7.17
N PRO A 166 -4.72 -8.38 7.59
CA PRO A 166 -6.15 -8.66 7.57
C PRO A 166 -6.93 -7.63 8.38
N ALA A 167 -8.01 -7.09 7.81
CA ALA A 167 -8.89 -6.12 8.44
C ALA A 167 -10.33 -6.65 8.37
N ASN A 168 -10.85 -7.14 9.51
CA ASN A 168 -12.14 -7.84 9.58
C ASN A 168 -12.26 -9.05 8.63
N PHE A 169 -11.15 -9.60 8.14
CA PHE A 169 -11.18 -10.75 7.22
C PHE A 169 -11.66 -12.03 7.91
N PHE A 170 -11.29 -12.19 9.18
CA PHE A 170 -11.66 -13.32 10.03
C PHE A 170 -12.69 -12.88 11.07
N GLU A 171 -13.52 -13.83 11.54
CA GLU A 171 -14.51 -13.59 12.59
C GLU A 171 -13.88 -13.22 13.95
N ARG A 172 -12.64 -13.68 14.18
CA ARG A 172 -11.83 -13.44 15.39
C ARG A 172 -10.36 -13.69 15.05
N ASN A 173 -9.48 -13.52 16.02
CA ASN A 173 -8.05 -13.79 15.87
C ASN A 173 -7.82 -15.18 15.24
N PRO A 174 -7.22 -15.26 14.03
CA PRO A 174 -7.03 -16.53 13.33
C PRO A 174 -6.01 -17.44 14.01
N LEU A 175 -5.15 -16.90 14.89
CA LEU A 175 -4.12 -17.64 15.60
C LEU A 175 -4.56 -18.18 16.96
N LEU A 176 -5.83 -17.98 17.35
CA LEU A 176 -6.32 -18.37 18.68
C LEU A 176 -6.14 -19.86 18.99
N THR A 177 -6.20 -20.73 17.98
CA THR A 177 -6.02 -22.18 18.11
C THR A 177 -4.64 -22.66 17.68
N THR A 178 -3.76 -21.76 17.24
CA THR A 178 -2.43 -22.11 16.75
C THR A 178 -1.50 -22.36 17.93
N ARG A 179 -0.91 -23.55 17.99
CA ARG A 179 0.10 -23.88 19.00
C ARG A 179 1.47 -23.34 18.55
N PRO A 180 2.31 -22.84 19.47
CA PRO A 180 3.70 -22.54 19.13
C PRO A 180 4.41 -23.84 18.68
N PRO A 181 5.46 -23.74 17.86
CA PRO A 181 6.29 -24.89 17.55
C PRO A 181 6.84 -25.48 18.86
N GLY A 182 6.72 -26.80 19.02
CA GLY A 182 7.27 -27.51 20.17
C GLY A 182 8.80 -27.57 20.10
N LEU A 183 9.47 -27.55 21.25
CA LEU A 183 10.93 -27.69 21.35
C LEU A 183 11.46 -29.04 20.81
N ASP A 184 10.58 -30.03 20.62
CA ASP A 184 10.90 -31.38 20.12
C ASP A 184 10.65 -31.55 18.61
N GLN A 185 10.37 -30.48 17.87
CA GLN A 185 10.34 -30.58 16.40
C GLN A 185 11.77 -30.69 15.87
N PRO A 186 12.07 -31.65 14.96
CA PRO A 186 13.39 -31.70 14.33
C PRO A 186 13.65 -30.33 13.68
N PRO A 187 14.88 -29.79 13.77
CA PRO A 187 15.18 -28.47 13.26
C PRO A 187 14.67 -28.36 11.83
N LEU A 188 13.97 -27.27 11.53
CA LEU A 188 13.58 -26.93 10.16
C LEU A 188 14.81 -27.15 9.28
N VAL A 189 14.68 -28.04 8.29
CA VAL A 189 15.79 -28.46 7.43
C VAL A 189 16.48 -27.19 6.94
N ASN A 190 17.70 -26.97 7.41
CA ASN A 190 18.51 -25.84 7.01
C ASN A 190 18.83 -26.06 5.52
N CYS A 191 18.11 -25.36 4.63
CA CYS A 191 18.38 -25.34 3.19
C CYS A 191 19.68 -24.58 2.85
N SER A 192 20.68 -24.61 3.73
CA SER A 192 22.04 -24.27 3.36
C SER A 192 22.59 -25.42 2.53
N CYS A 193 22.71 -25.21 1.23
CA CYS A 193 23.45 -26.09 0.33
C CYS A 193 24.92 -26.11 0.79
N THR A 194 25.30 -27.04 1.66
CA THR A 194 26.70 -27.38 1.87
C THR A 194 27.13 -28.22 0.68
N GLY A 195 27.91 -27.60 -0.23
CA GLY A 195 28.55 -28.31 -1.32
C GLY A 195 29.58 -29.29 -0.77
N ASP A 196 29.25 -30.57 -0.79
CA ASP A 196 30.25 -31.64 -0.66
C ASP A 196 30.97 -31.77 -1.99
N SER A 197 32.20 -31.25 -2.06
CA SER A 197 33.16 -31.58 -3.10
C SER A 197 33.65 -33.02 -2.92
N ARG A 198 33.30 -33.89 -3.86
CA ARG A 198 34.06 -35.12 -4.12
C ARG A 198 35.32 -34.82 -4.91
#